data_AF-A0A965KXW6-F1
#
_entry.id   AF-A0A965KXW6-F1
#
_cell.length_a   1.000
_cell.length_b   1.000
_cell.length_c   1.000
_cell.angle_alpha   90.00
_cell.angle_beta   90.00
_cell.angle_gamma   90.00
#
_symmetry.space_group_name_H-M   'P 1'
#
loop_
_entity.id
_entity.type
_entity.pdbx_description
1 polymer ?
#
loop_
_entity_poly.entity_id
_entity_poly.type
_entity_poly.pdbx_seq_one_letter_code
_entity_poly.pdbx_strand_id
1 'polypeptide(L)'
;RPRCNILGPSALGFRHRDDVTEISRLLDQIGIDVAIVAPLNATPADLAALINADFNVLLYPETGYTTAAWLEREFGMKFTRTVPIGVNATHEFIREVCDIARIDPPSSAASSLRARWYARSVDSTYLTGKRVFIFGDATHAIAAARIAAEEMGFAVVGLGTYSREFAREIREAAKRYGVEPLITDDYLEVEQQIMELQPELVLGSQMERHIAKRLSIPCAVISAPIHVQDFPARYSPQMGFEGANVMFDTWIHPLMMGLEEHLIHMFREDFEFHDGAAPSHLGHAVTAATAEPMTAARPAQQTSVQDVGATLVPELAEVAGASGSGLIAAESTWAAEALQELNKIPFFVRGKARRNTERFAVERGVNPITVETLYDAKAHFSR
;
A
#
# COMPACT_ATOMS: atom_id res chain seq x y z
N ARG A 1 23.03 13.75 30.01
CA ARG A 1 22.00 12.88 29.40
C ARG A 1 22.73 11.92 28.47
N PRO A 2 22.33 10.65 28.36
CA PRO A 2 22.90 9.75 27.38
C PRO A 2 22.82 10.36 25.98
N ARG A 3 23.84 10.16 25.16
CA ARG A 3 23.94 10.70 23.81
C ARG A 3 23.89 9.57 22.78
N CYS A 4 23.09 9.71 21.74
CA CYS A 4 23.06 8.74 20.65
C CYS A 4 23.32 9.36 19.29
N ASN A 5 23.93 8.60 18.37
CA ASN A 5 23.88 8.95 16.96
C ASN A 5 22.59 8.43 16.32
N ILE A 6 22.12 9.07 15.25
CA ILE A 6 21.08 8.56 14.37
C ILE A 6 21.73 8.15 13.04
N LEU A 7 21.59 6.88 12.66
CA LEU A 7 22.22 6.29 11.49
C LEU A 7 21.18 5.84 10.45
N GLY A 8 21.48 6.11 9.17
CA GLY A 8 20.67 5.69 8.02
C GLY A 8 19.99 6.82 7.22
N PRO A 9 19.45 7.89 7.84
CA PRO A 9 18.79 8.96 7.09
C PRO A 9 19.70 9.59 6.04
N SER A 10 19.13 9.92 4.88
CA SER A 10 19.79 10.32 3.63
C SER A 10 18.89 11.23 2.79
N ALA A 11 19.41 11.83 1.73
CA ALA A 11 18.72 12.89 0.98
C ALA A 11 17.48 12.43 0.17
N LEU A 12 17.55 11.26 -0.47
CA LEU A 12 16.48 10.73 -1.34
C LEU A 12 15.65 9.63 -0.67
N GLY A 13 15.78 9.45 0.64
CA GLY A 13 15.00 8.46 1.34
C GLY A 13 13.60 8.92 1.71
N PHE A 14 12.67 7.97 1.79
CA PHE A 14 11.26 8.23 2.05
C PHE A 14 11.08 8.85 3.43
N ARG A 15 10.61 10.11 3.46
CA ARG A 15 10.26 10.89 4.67
C ARG A 15 11.38 11.08 5.70
N HIS A 16 12.64 10.80 5.33
CA HIS A 16 13.80 10.85 6.23
C HIS A 16 13.95 12.20 6.96
N ARG A 17 13.61 13.32 6.32
CA ARG A 17 13.61 14.68 6.93
C ARG A 17 12.73 14.74 8.19
N ASP A 18 11.50 14.26 8.07
CA ASP A 18 10.49 14.42 9.11
C ASP A 18 10.61 13.31 10.16
N ASP A 19 11.05 12.11 9.75
CA ASP A 19 11.35 11.00 10.64
C ASP A 19 12.49 11.34 11.60
N VAL A 20 13.58 11.95 11.10
CA VAL A 20 14.66 12.45 11.97
C VAL A 20 14.14 13.47 12.96
N THR A 21 13.26 14.38 12.52
CA THR A 21 12.68 15.41 13.38
C THR A 21 11.79 14.81 14.48
N GLU A 22 10.94 13.83 14.13
CA GLU A 22 10.06 13.14 15.08
C GLU A 22 10.87 12.33 16.10
N ILE A 23 11.84 11.54 15.64
CA ILE A 23 12.63 10.69 16.52
C ILE A 23 13.58 11.51 17.39
N SER A 24 14.16 12.60 16.88
CA SER A 24 14.96 13.50 17.71
C SER A 24 14.14 14.13 18.84
N ARG A 25 12.89 14.53 18.54
CA ARG A 25 11.95 15.04 19.56
C ARG A 25 11.57 13.97 20.58
N LEU A 26 11.31 12.75 20.12
CA LEU A 26 10.96 11.62 20.99
C LEU A 26 12.11 11.28 21.94
N LEU A 27 13.34 11.17 21.42
CA LEU A 27 14.54 10.92 22.23
C LEU A 27 14.78 12.02 23.26
N ASP A 28 14.60 13.28 22.87
CA ASP A 28 14.70 14.41 23.80
C ASP A 28 13.66 14.30 24.93
N GLN A 29 12.39 13.98 24.62
CA GLN A 29 11.37 13.78 25.66
C GLN A 29 11.69 12.63 26.63
N ILE A 30 12.42 11.61 26.18
CA ILE A 30 12.85 10.46 26.98
C ILE A 30 14.12 10.78 27.80
N GLY A 31 14.79 11.90 27.53
CA GLY A 31 15.99 12.30 28.25
C GLY A 31 17.30 11.94 27.55
N ILE A 32 17.29 11.70 26.24
CA ILE A 32 18.45 11.33 25.42
C ILE A 32 18.77 12.41 24.40
N ASP A 33 20.03 12.84 24.34
CA ASP A 33 20.47 13.87 23.40
C ASP A 33 20.95 13.24 22.08
N VAL A 34 20.53 13.79 20.94
CA VAL A 34 21.07 13.37 19.64
C VAL A 34 22.42 14.05 19.41
N ALA A 35 23.48 13.25 19.23
CA ALA A 35 24.83 13.73 18.96
C ALA A 35 25.01 14.10 17.49
N ILE A 36 24.89 13.11 16.60
CA ILE A 36 25.11 13.25 15.16
C ILE A 36 24.03 12.48 14.42
N VAL A 37 23.49 13.07 13.35
CA VAL A 37 22.65 12.38 12.37
C VAL A 37 23.49 12.15 11.12
N ALA A 38 23.64 10.90 10.68
CA ALA A 38 24.47 10.56 9.52
C ALA A 38 23.80 9.51 8.61
N PRO A 39 23.98 9.61 7.27
CA PRO A 39 24.73 10.64 6.55
C PRO A 39 24.02 11.99 6.37
N LEU A 40 22.71 12.10 6.63
CA LEU A 40 21.94 13.33 6.37
C LEU A 40 22.50 14.54 7.13
N ASN A 41 23.03 15.52 6.37
CA ASN A 41 23.63 16.77 6.86
C ASN A 41 24.92 16.61 7.69
N ALA A 42 25.49 15.41 7.81
CA ALA A 42 26.77 15.21 8.49
C ALA A 42 27.95 15.67 7.63
N THR A 43 28.90 16.35 8.24
CA THR A 43 30.21 16.63 7.64
C THR A 43 31.19 15.49 7.91
N PRO A 44 32.30 15.38 7.15
CA PRO A 44 33.35 14.41 7.46
C PRO A 44 33.93 14.55 8.88
N ALA A 45 33.94 15.76 9.45
CA ALA A 45 34.37 15.99 10.83
C ALA A 45 33.38 15.38 11.83
N ASP A 46 32.08 15.45 11.55
CA ASP A 46 31.06 14.78 12.37
C ASP A 46 31.22 13.26 12.33
N LEU A 47 31.56 12.69 11.17
CA LEU A 47 31.80 11.25 11.05
C LEU A 47 32.96 10.77 11.94
N ALA A 48 34.02 11.56 12.05
CA ALA A 48 35.13 11.27 12.97
C ALA A 48 34.70 11.33 14.44
N ALA A 49 33.64 12.07 14.75
CA ALA A 49 33.11 12.24 16.10
C ALA A 49 32.01 11.25 16.48
N LEU A 50 31.59 10.32 15.58
CA LEU A 50 30.55 9.32 15.87
C LEU A 50 30.85 8.49 17.12
N ILE A 51 32.12 8.16 17.36
CA ILE A 51 32.57 7.34 18.50
C ILE A 51 32.39 8.01 19.86
N ASN A 52 32.04 9.30 19.89
CA ASN A 52 31.84 10.06 21.12
C ASN A 52 30.41 9.94 21.70
N ALA A 53 29.49 9.24 21.00
CA ALA A 53 28.16 8.93 21.52
C ALA A 53 28.18 7.65 22.37
N ASP A 54 27.16 7.46 23.21
CA ASP A 54 27.04 6.28 24.08
C ASP A 54 26.52 5.05 23.31
N PHE A 55 25.66 5.27 22.30
CA PHE A 55 25.08 4.22 21.46
C PHE A 55 24.55 4.79 20.12
N ASN A 56 24.04 3.93 19.24
CA ASN A 56 23.47 4.34 17.95
C ASN A 56 21.98 3.98 17.82
N VAL A 57 21.21 4.85 17.21
CA VAL A 57 19.84 4.61 16.77
C VAL A 57 19.87 4.35 15.28
N LEU A 58 19.56 3.12 14.87
CA LEU A 58 19.50 2.73 13.46
C LEU A 58 18.05 2.87 12.96
N LEU A 59 17.80 3.88 12.12
CA LEU A 59 16.45 4.15 11.59
C LEU A 59 16.18 3.41 10.29
N TYR A 60 17.20 3.27 9.42
CA TYR A 60 17.05 2.63 8.12
C TYR A 60 18.15 1.58 7.94
N PRO A 61 17.84 0.30 8.20
CA PRO A 61 18.77 -0.82 8.02
C PRO A 61 19.41 -0.86 6.63
N GLU A 62 18.64 -0.60 5.57
CA GLU A 62 19.10 -0.63 4.18
C GLU A 62 20.32 0.28 3.92
N THR A 63 20.43 1.40 4.64
CA THR A 63 21.49 2.40 4.44
C THR A 63 22.45 2.51 5.62
N GLY A 64 22.06 2.09 6.82
CA GLY A 64 22.82 2.30 8.04
C GLY A 64 23.37 1.04 8.70
N TYR A 65 22.88 -0.16 8.35
CA TYR A 65 23.20 -1.39 9.08
C TYR A 65 24.70 -1.69 9.09
N THR A 66 25.36 -1.61 7.93
CA THR A 66 26.79 -1.90 7.80
C THR A 66 27.63 -1.01 8.73
N THR A 67 27.31 0.28 8.81
CA THR A 67 27.99 1.23 9.69
C THR A 67 27.70 0.94 11.17
N ALA A 68 26.43 0.67 11.51
CA ALA A 68 26.04 0.36 12.88
C ALA A 68 26.71 -0.93 13.40
N ALA A 69 26.73 -1.98 12.57
CA ALA A 69 27.40 -3.24 12.88
C ALA A 69 28.92 -3.07 13.03
N TRP A 70 29.53 -2.23 12.21
CA TRP A 70 30.96 -1.92 12.34
C TRP A 70 31.26 -1.17 13.64
N LEU A 71 30.45 -0.15 14.00
CA LEU A 71 30.61 0.60 15.25
C LEU A 71 30.40 -0.28 16.49
N GLU A 72 29.47 -1.23 16.43
CA GLU A 72 29.26 -2.22 17.50
C GLU A 72 30.49 -3.12 17.66
N ARG A 73 31.06 -3.62 16.56
CA ARG A 73 32.21 -4.54 16.60
C ARG A 73 33.50 -3.87 17.04
N GLU A 74 33.80 -2.68 16.50
CA GLU A 74 35.09 -2.01 16.75
C GLU A 74 35.09 -1.18 18.03
N PHE A 75 33.95 -0.58 18.40
CA PHE A 75 33.86 0.37 19.52
C PHE A 75 32.89 -0.06 20.62
N GLY A 76 32.21 -1.20 20.47
CA GLY A 76 31.24 -1.69 21.47
C GLY A 76 29.95 -0.86 21.54
N MET A 77 29.73 0.03 20.56
CA MET A 77 28.56 0.90 20.53
C MET A 77 27.32 0.12 20.09
N LYS A 78 26.49 -0.26 21.06
CA LYS A 78 25.21 -0.92 20.78
C LYS A 78 24.34 -0.08 19.85
N PHE A 79 23.43 -0.74 19.14
CA PHE A 79 22.44 -0.04 18.34
C PHE A 79 21.07 -0.70 18.37
N THR A 80 20.04 0.12 18.15
CA THR A 80 18.64 -0.32 18.12
C THR A 80 18.37 -1.23 16.92
N ARG A 81 17.57 -2.27 17.12
CA ARG A 81 17.09 -3.18 16.07
C ARG A 81 15.66 -2.86 15.66
N THR A 82 14.89 -2.22 16.54
CA THR A 82 13.50 -1.83 16.27
C THR A 82 13.45 -0.53 15.48
N VAL A 83 12.79 -0.54 14.33
CA VAL A 83 12.48 0.68 13.57
C VAL A 83 11.12 1.23 14.04
N PRO A 84 11.02 2.48 14.51
CA PRO A 84 9.82 3.01 15.16
C PRO A 84 8.73 3.47 14.16
N ILE A 85 8.32 2.60 13.25
CA ILE A 85 7.19 2.85 12.32
C ILE A 85 5.97 2.09 12.83
N GLY A 86 4.92 2.84 13.21
CA GLY A 86 3.71 2.30 13.85
C GLY A 86 3.71 2.48 15.37
N VAL A 87 2.53 2.41 15.99
CA VAL A 87 2.37 2.66 17.43
C VAL A 87 3.08 1.60 18.25
N ASN A 88 2.87 0.33 17.91
CA ASN A 88 3.44 -0.79 18.66
C ASN A 88 4.97 -0.80 18.55
N ALA A 89 5.50 -0.61 17.34
CA ALA A 89 6.95 -0.54 17.10
C ALA A 89 7.58 0.68 17.78
N THR A 90 6.90 1.83 17.81
CA THR A 90 7.37 3.01 18.55
C THR A 90 7.49 2.73 20.04
N HIS A 91 6.50 2.06 20.65
CA HIS A 91 6.59 1.66 22.06
C HIS A 91 7.73 0.67 22.34
N GLU A 92 7.97 -0.29 21.44
CA GLU A 92 9.09 -1.24 21.55
C GLU A 92 10.44 -0.55 21.43
N PHE A 93 10.57 0.36 20.46
CA PHE A 93 11.76 1.19 20.27
C PHE A 93 12.08 2.02 21.52
N ILE A 94 11.07 2.65 22.14
CA ILE A 94 11.27 3.42 23.38
C ILE A 94 11.86 2.53 24.48
N ARG A 95 11.32 1.32 24.67
CA ARG A 95 11.85 0.36 25.66
C ARG A 95 13.29 -0.04 25.33
N GLU A 96 13.55 -0.41 24.08
CA GLU A 96 14.89 -0.81 23.63
C GLU A 96 15.93 0.31 23.84
N VAL A 97 15.57 1.54 23.50
CA VAL A 97 16.43 2.71 23.70
C VAL A 97 16.70 2.95 25.18
N CYS A 98 15.66 2.88 26.03
CA CYS A 98 15.82 3.05 27.48
C CYS A 98 16.73 1.96 28.08
N ASP A 99 16.58 0.70 27.62
CA ASP A 99 17.41 -0.42 28.04
C ASP A 99 18.89 -0.25 27.64
N ILE A 100 19.14 0.22 26.40
CA ILE A 100 20.50 0.50 25.92
C ILE A 100 21.12 1.67 26.70
N ALA A 101 20.35 2.75 26.89
CA ALA A 101 20.79 3.95 27.59
C ALA A 101 20.83 3.79 29.12
N ARG A 102 20.28 2.69 29.66
CA ARG A 102 20.17 2.39 31.10
C ARG A 102 19.44 3.49 31.88
N ILE A 103 18.31 3.93 31.35
CA ILE A 103 17.42 4.92 31.97
C ILE A 103 16.03 4.31 32.15
N ASP A 104 15.27 4.83 33.12
CA ASP A 104 13.89 4.40 33.31
C ASP A 104 12.99 4.99 32.21
N PRO A 105 12.09 4.18 31.61
CA PRO A 105 11.16 4.68 30.61
C PRO A 105 10.21 5.71 31.24
N PRO A 106 9.92 6.83 30.57
CA PRO A 106 9.03 7.85 31.11
C PRO A 106 7.62 7.29 31.31
N SER A 107 6.95 7.69 32.42
CA SER A 107 5.61 7.21 32.81
C SER A 107 4.53 7.52 31.78
N SER A 108 4.69 8.59 31.01
CA SER A 108 4.00 8.80 29.74
C SER A 108 4.86 9.65 28.82
N ALA A 109 5.15 9.15 27.62
CA ALA A 109 5.55 10.04 26.54
C ALA A 109 4.32 10.90 26.20
N ALA A 110 4.44 12.22 26.26
CA ALA A 110 3.36 13.14 25.90
C ALA A 110 3.00 12.91 24.43
N SER A 111 1.97 12.09 24.19
CA SER A 111 1.69 11.55 22.87
C SER A 111 0.46 12.22 22.26
N SER A 112 0.65 12.92 21.15
CA SER A 112 -0.41 13.41 20.27
C SER A 112 -1.04 12.30 19.41
N LEU A 113 -0.94 11.04 19.86
CA LEU A 113 -1.42 9.86 19.14
C LEU A 113 -2.95 9.87 19.05
N ARG A 114 -3.46 10.04 17.83
CA ARG A 114 -4.88 9.98 17.50
C ARG A 114 -5.23 8.73 16.71
N ALA A 115 -4.30 8.21 15.90
CA ALA A 115 -4.50 7.04 15.04
C ALA A 115 -5.11 5.85 15.78
N ARG A 116 -4.70 5.60 17.02
CA ARG A 116 -5.25 4.51 17.85
C ARG A 116 -6.74 4.67 18.16
N TRP A 117 -7.19 5.90 18.44
CA TRP A 117 -8.61 6.18 18.64
C TRP A 117 -9.36 6.07 17.31
N TYR A 118 -8.82 6.67 16.25
CA TYR A 118 -9.44 6.62 14.93
C TYR A 118 -9.62 5.18 14.42
N ALA A 119 -8.61 4.32 14.51
CA ALA A 119 -8.71 2.93 14.10
C ALA A 119 -9.73 2.10 14.92
N ARG A 120 -10.07 2.56 16.13
CA ARG A 120 -11.05 1.92 17.02
C ARG A 120 -12.43 2.59 17.00
N SER A 121 -12.58 3.70 16.28
CA SER A 121 -13.89 4.37 16.17
C SER A 121 -14.84 3.52 15.32
N VAL A 122 -16.14 3.73 15.51
CA VAL A 122 -17.18 3.01 14.76
C VAL A 122 -17.04 3.21 13.25
N ASP A 123 -16.59 4.39 12.83
CA ASP A 123 -16.39 4.73 11.42
C ASP A 123 -15.31 3.87 10.76
N SER A 124 -14.37 3.30 11.53
CA SER A 124 -13.30 2.42 11.02
C SER A 124 -13.72 0.95 10.94
N THR A 125 -14.92 0.58 11.37
CA THR A 125 -15.36 -0.83 11.39
C THR A 125 -15.32 -1.47 10.00
N TYR A 126 -15.63 -0.70 8.94
CA TYR A 126 -15.60 -1.17 7.55
C TYR A 126 -14.20 -1.53 7.04
N LEU A 127 -13.13 -1.08 7.71
CA LEU A 127 -11.74 -1.43 7.36
C LEU A 127 -11.43 -2.89 7.71
N THR A 128 -12.16 -3.47 8.67
CA THR A 128 -11.90 -4.81 9.20
C THR A 128 -11.95 -5.85 8.09
N GLY A 129 -10.84 -6.57 7.91
CA GLY A 129 -10.73 -7.65 6.93
C GLY A 129 -10.58 -7.18 5.49
N LYS A 130 -10.56 -5.87 5.20
CA LYS A 130 -10.23 -5.38 3.85
C LYS A 130 -8.86 -5.88 3.45
N ARG A 131 -8.76 -6.39 2.23
CA ARG A 131 -7.60 -7.14 1.74
C ARG A 131 -6.53 -6.17 1.26
N VAL A 132 -5.33 -6.24 1.85
CA VAL A 132 -4.22 -5.36 1.49
C VAL A 132 -3.04 -6.13 0.91
N PHE A 133 -2.50 -5.63 -0.20
CA PHE A 133 -1.23 -6.06 -0.77
C PHE A 133 -0.14 -5.04 -0.44
N ILE A 134 1.01 -5.52 0.03
CA ILE A 134 2.08 -4.67 0.57
C ILE A 134 3.39 -4.95 -0.15
N PHE A 135 4.04 -3.90 -0.66
CA PHE A 135 5.31 -3.99 -1.38
C PHE A 135 6.19 -2.76 -1.14
N GLY A 136 7.51 -2.92 -1.16
CA GLY A 136 8.46 -1.81 -0.97
C GLY A 136 9.85 -2.29 -0.56
N ASP A 137 10.68 -1.40 -0.02
CA ASP A 137 11.84 -1.85 0.77
C ASP A 137 11.38 -2.68 1.98
N ALA A 138 12.32 -3.44 2.55
CA ALA A 138 11.96 -4.41 3.58
C ALA A 138 11.51 -3.73 4.87
N THR A 139 12.17 -2.63 5.25
CA THR A 139 11.83 -1.87 6.45
C THR A 139 10.39 -1.36 6.42
N HIS A 140 9.97 -0.69 5.35
CA HIS A 140 8.60 -0.15 5.28
C HIS A 140 7.57 -1.26 5.03
N ALA A 141 7.88 -2.29 4.23
CA ALA A 141 6.94 -3.38 3.98
C ALA A 141 6.62 -4.18 5.25
N ILE A 142 7.64 -4.50 6.07
CA ILE A 142 7.45 -5.23 7.35
C ILE A 142 6.65 -4.37 8.33
N ALA A 143 6.99 -3.09 8.45
CA ALA A 143 6.27 -2.16 9.32
C ALA A 143 4.81 -1.99 8.88
N ALA A 144 4.58 -1.83 7.57
CA ALA A 144 3.25 -1.68 7.01
C ALA A 144 2.39 -2.92 7.24
N ALA A 145 2.94 -4.12 7.06
CA ALA A 145 2.22 -5.36 7.33
C ALA A 145 1.78 -5.47 8.80
N ARG A 146 2.65 -5.06 9.72
CA ARG A 146 2.35 -5.05 11.15
C ARG A 146 1.23 -4.08 11.48
N ILE A 147 1.32 -2.83 11.00
CA ILE A 147 0.31 -1.80 11.25
C ILE A 147 -1.02 -2.21 10.63
N ALA A 148 -1.00 -2.71 9.39
CA ALA A 148 -2.20 -3.14 8.69
C ALA A 148 -2.96 -4.21 9.48
N ALA A 149 -2.26 -5.26 9.95
CA ALA A 149 -2.88 -6.36 10.67
C ALA A 149 -3.22 -6.03 12.13
N GLU A 150 -2.29 -5.43 12.88
CA GLU A 150 -2.40 -5.28 14.34
C GLU A 150 -3.01 -3.95 14.79
N GLU A 151 -2.91 -2.89 13.97
CA GLU A 151 -3.33 -1.53 14.35
C GLU A 151 -4.57 -1.06 13.60
N MET A 152 -4.77 -1.47 12.33
CA MET A 152 -5.88 -1.02 11.48
C MET A 152 -6.91 -2.11 11.14
N GLY A 153 -6.60 -3.38 11.38
CA GLY A 153 -7.53 -4.50 11.18
C GLY A 153 -7.68 -4.98 9.73
N PHE A 154 -6.77 -4.62 8.84
CA PHE A 154 -6.71 -5.15 7.48
C PHE A 154 -6.25 -6.62 7.44
N ALA A 155 -6.66 -7.33 6.39
CA ALA A 155 -6.16 -8.66 6.08
C ALA A 155 -4.99 -8.56 5.08
N VAL A 156 -3.76 -8.85 5.53
CA VAL A 156 -2.59 -8.89 4.64
C VAL A 156 -2.70 -10.12 3.74
N VAL A 157 -2.85 -9.90 2.43
CA VAL A 157 -3.00 -10.98 1.44
C VAL A 157 -1.79 -11.20 0.56
N GLY A 158 -0.86 -10.24 0.56
CA GLY A 158 0.44 -10.37 -0.09
C GLY A 158 1.44 -9.42 0.56
N LEU A 159 2.68 -9.89 0.68
CA LEU A 159 3.80 -9.15 1.24
C LEU A 159 5.03 -9.41 0.38
N GLY A 160 5.70 -8.35 -0.06
CA GLY A 160 6.91 -8.49 -0.84
C GLY A 160 7.89 -7.35 -0.71
N THR A 161 9.07 -7.55 -1.28
CA THR A 161 10.12 -6.55 -1.35
C THR A 161 10.96 -6.66 -2.62
N TYR A 162 11.51 -5.53 -3.06
CA TYR A 162 12.61 -5.50 -4.03
C TYR A 162 14.00 -5.59 -3.37
N SER A 163 14.08 -5.41 -2.04
CA SER A 163 15.33 -5.44 -1.28
C SER A 163 15.80 -6.87 -1.02
N ARG A 164 16.49 -7.48 -1.99
CA ARG A 164 16.98 -8.87 -1.92
C ARG A 164 17.88 -9.14 -0.69
N GLU A 165 18.60 -8.12 -0.22
CA GLU A 165 19.47 -8.20 0.97
C GLU A 165 18.70 -8.55 2.26
N PHE A 166 17.42 -8.19 2.32
CA PHE A 166 16.53 -8.38 3.47
C PHE A 166 15.42 -9.42 3.19
N ALA A 167 15.66 -10.30 2.22
CA ALA A 167 14.70 -11.33 1.83
C ALA A 167 14.35 -12.29 2.98
N ARG A 168 15.29 -12.54 3.89
CA ARG A 168 15.06 -13.44 5.04
C ARG A 168 14.04 -12.84 5.99
N GLU A 169 14.18 -11.57 6.31
CA GLU A 169 13.33 -10.81 7.22
C GLU A 169 11.90 -10.73 6.67
N ILE A 170 11.76 -10.52 5.35
CA ILE A 170 10.45 -10.54 4.68
C ILE A 170 9.82 -11.94 4.69
N ARG A 171 10.59 -13.01 4.46
CA ARG A 171 10.08 -14.38 4.57
C ARG A 171 9.59 -14.70 5.98
N GLU A 172 10.30 -14.24 7.00
CA GLU A 172 9.87 -14.41 8.40
C GLU A 172 8.61 -13.62 8.73
N ALA A 173 8.49 -12.39 8.22
CA ALA A 173 7.29 -11.58 8.37
C ALA A 173 6.08 -12.21 7.66
N ALA A 174 6.25 -12.67 6.41
CA ALA A 174 5.20 -13.27 5.60
C ALA A 174 4.57 -14.52 6.26
N LYS A 175 5.38 -15.34 6.93
CA LYS A 175 4.91 -16.50 7.71
C LYS A 175 3.89 -16.13 8.78
N ARG A 176 4.01 -14.95 9.41
CA ARG A 176 3.07 -14.50 10.46
C ARG A 176 1.67 -14.25 9.92
N TYR A 177 1.58 -13.90 8.64
CA TYR A 177 0.32 -13.60 7.97
C TYR A 177 -0.18 -14.75 7.07
N GLY A 178 0.58 -15.85 6.98
CA GLY A 178 0.24 -17.00 6.14
C GLY A 178 0.24 -16.70 4.64
N VAL A 179 1.10 -15.77 4.20
CA VAL A 179 1.23 -15.37 2.78
C VAL A 179 2.56 -15.82 2.21
N GLU A 180 2.61 -16.10 0.91
CA GLU A 180 3.87 -16.38 0.22
C GLU A 180 4.63 -15.06 -0.03
N PRO A 181 5.89 -14.94 0.41
CA PRO A 181 6.67 -13.74 0.24
C PRO A 181 7.09 -13.54 -1.22
N LEU A 182 6.83 -12.36 -1.78
CA LEU A 182 7.30 -11.98 -3.11
C LEU A 182 8.63 -11.22 -3.00
N ILE A 183 9.72 -11.83 -3.45
CA ILE A 183 11.05 -11.17 -3.50
C ILE A 183 11.45 -11.00 -4.96
N THR A 184 11.26 -9.79 -5.48
CA THR A 184 11.49 -9.50 -6.90
C THR A 184 11.77 -8.02 -7.13
N ASP A 185 12.59 -7.71 -8.14
CA ASP A 185 12.78 -6.39 -8.71
C ASP A 185 12.07 -6.23 -10.07
N ASP A 186 11.36 -7.26 -10.53
CA ASP A 186 10.54 -7.22 -11.73
C ASP A 186 9.11 -6.76 -11.40
N TYR A 187 8.74 -5.59 -11.93
CA TYR A 187 7.41 -5.02 -11.71
C TYR A 187 6.29 -5.85 -12.37
N LEU A 188 6.59 -6.68 -13.38
CA LEU A 188 5.61 -7.55 -14.04
C LEU A 188 5.19 -8.70 -13.11
N GLU A 189 6.12 -9.25 -12.33
CA GLU A 189 5.81 -10.26 -11.32
C GLU A 189 4.95 -9.66 -10.20
N VAL A 190 5.27 -8.43 -9.76
CA VAL A 190 4.45 -7.69 -8.79
C VAL A 190 3.04 -7.46 -9.31
N GLU A 191 2.91 -7.00 -10.56
CA GLU A 191 1.61 -6.82 -11.19
C GLU A 191 0.82 -8.12 -11.29
N GLN A 192 1.46 -9.20 -11.75
CA GLN A 192 0.84 -10.50 -11.84
C GLN A 192 0.28 -10.94 -10.48
N GLN A 193 1.07 -10.78 -9.41
CA GLN A 193 0.62 -11.16 -8.08
C GLN A 193 -0.51 -10.27 -7.54
N ILE A 194 -0.51 -8.96 -7.87
CA ILE A 194 -1.63 -8.07 -7.54
C ILE A 194 -2.91 -8.51 -8.28
N MET A 195 -2.82 -8.83 -9.57
CA MET A 195 -3.95 -9.33 -10.37
C MET A 195 -4.45 -10.68 -9.84
N GLU A 196 -3.54 -11.57 -9.46
CA GLU A 196 -3.88 -12.86 -8.87
C GLU A 196 -4.46 -12.72 -7.47
N LEU A 197 -4.06 -11.74 -6.66
CA LEU A 197 -4.61 -11.60 -5.31
C LEU A 197 -5.90 -10.79 -5.30
N GLN A 198 -6.09 -9.84 -6.21
CA GLN A 198 -7.17 -8.83 -6.22
C GLN A 198 -7.39 -8.22 -4.83
N PRO A 199 -6.40 -7.47 -4.31
CA PRO A 199 -6.56 -6.73 -3.06
C PRO A 199 -7.55 -5.58 -3.24
N GLU A 200 -8.05 -5.07 -2.12
CA GLU A 200 -8.88 -3.87 -2.04
C GLU A 200 -8.04 -2.60 -1.83
N LEU A 201 -6.79 -2.77 -1.39
CA LEU A 201 -5.82 -1.70 -1.18
C LEU A 201 -4.41 -2.19 -1.54
N VAL A 202 -3.64 -1.34 -2.24
CA VAL A 202 -2.21 -1.56 -2.48
C VAL A 202 -1.41 -0.52 -1.71
N LEU A 203 -0.56 -1.00 -0.80
CA LEU A 203 0.44 -0.19 -0.10
C LEU A 203 1.81 -0.47 -0.72
N GLY A 204 2.32 0.46 -1.52
CA GLY A 204 3.44 0.19 -2.42
C GLY A 204 4.44 1.33 -2.59
N SER A 205 5.28 1.20 -3.61
CA SER A 205 6.09 2.28 -4.15
C SER A 205 5.33 3.09 -5.22
N GLN A 206 6.02 4.01 -5.89
CA GLN A 206 5.47 4.70 -7.05
C GLN A 206 5.13 3.74 -8.21
N MET A 207 5.81 2.61 -8.36
CA MET A 207 5.49 1.63 -9.40
C MET A 207 4.15 0.95 -9.15
N GLU A 208 3.90 0.54 -7.90
CA GLU A 208 2.61 -0.05 -7.51
C GLU A 208 1.46 0.93 -7.70
N ARG A 209 1.69 2.24 -7.55
CA ARG A 209 0.69 3.26 -7.89
C ARG A 209 0.29 3.21 -9.37
N HIS A 210 1.23 2.97 -10.28
CA HIS A 210 0.93 2.81 -11.71
C HIS A 210 0.14 1.53 -11.99
N ILE A 211 0.53 0.41 -11.37
CA ILE A 211 -0.18 -0.86 -11.47
C ILE A 211 -1.61 -0.72 -10.93
N ALA A 212 -1.77 -0.19 -9.73
CA ALA A 212 -3.05 0.01 -9.07
C ALA A 212 -3.97 0.93 -9.87
N LYS A 213 -3.43 1.99 -10.51
CA LYS A 213 -4.21 2.85 -11.42
C LYS A 213 -4.75 2.08 -12.62
N ARG A 214 -3.96 1.19 -13.23
CA ARG A 214 -4.40 0.37 -14.37
C ARG A 214 -5.46 -0.65 -13.96
N LEU A 215 -5.35 -1.19 -12.75
CA LEU A 215 -6.27 -2.18 -12.20
C LEU A 215 -7.46 -1.55 -11.45
N SER A 216 -7.55 -0.22 -11.40
CA SER A 216 -8.55 0.53 -10.63
C SER A 216 -8.63 0.12 -9.15
N ILE A 217 -7.48 -0.11 -8.52
CA ILE A 217 -7.38 -0.47 -7.10
C ILE A 217 -6.91 0.77 -6.31
N PRO A 218 -7.52 1.08 -5.15
CA PRO A 218 -7.00 2.07 -4.21
C PRO A 218 -5.52 1.85 -3.87
N CYS A 219 -4.73 2.93 -3.82
CA CYS A 219 -3.29 2.82 -3.55
C CYS A 219 -2.77 3.98 -2.68
N ALA A 220 -1.87 3.64 -1.75
CA ALA A 220 -1.03 4.59 -1.03
C ALA A 220 0.45 4.21 -1.17
N VAL A 221 1.31 5.22 -1.22
CA VAL A 221 2.76 5.04 -1.27
C VAL A 221 3.31 4.96 0.14
N ILE A 222 4.08 3.91 0.43
CA ILE A 222 4.69 3.61 1.74
C ILE A 222 6.20 3.51 1.70
N SER A 223 6.81 3.45 0.51
CA SER A 223 8.24 3.18 0.36
C SER A 223 8.80 3.82 -0.91
N ALA A 224 10.12 3.97 -0.96
CA ALA A 224 10.83 4.28 -2.20
C ALA A 224 10.66 3.14 -3.23
N PRO A 225 10.97 3.36 -4.52
CA PRO A 225 11.16 4.65 -5.18
C PRO A 225 9.88 5.51 -5.20
N ILE A 226 10.07 6.83 -5.12
CA ILE A 226 9.00 7.85 -5.00
C ILE A 226 9.20 9.02 -5.97
N HIS A 227 8.17 9.84 -6.14
CA HIS A 227 8.24 11.08 -6.92
C HIS A 227 8.04 12.32 -6.03
N VAL A 228 8.14 13.53 -6.59
CA VAL A 228 8.09 14.83 -5.88
C VAL A 228 6.89 15.00 -4.92
N GLN A 229 5.76 14.33 -5.19
CA GLN A 229 4.57 14.38 -4.33
C GLN A 229 4.83 13.83 -2.92
N ASP A 230 5.74 12.87 -2.80
CA ASP A 230 6.13 12.22 -1.55
C ASP A 230 7.32 12.91 -0.86
N PHE A 231 7.76 14.06 -1.39
CA PHE A 231 8.63 15.04 -0.73
C PHE A 231 7.84 16.32 -0.39
N PRO A 232 6.84 16.24 0.50
CA PRO A 232 5.92 17.35 0.70
C PRO A 232 6.57 18.50 1.49
N ALA A 233 6.01 19.69 1.29
CA ALA A 233 6.38 20.87 2.08
C ALA A 233 5.90 20.78 3.54
N ARG A 234 4.78 20.10 3.80
CA ARG A 234 4.23 19.88 5.15
C ARG A 234 5.05 18.85 5.93
N TYR A 235 4.88 18.87 7.26
CA TYR A 235 5.38 17.81 8.14
C TYR A 235 4.63 16.49 7.89
N SER A 236 5.37 15.41 7.65
CA SER A 236 4.83 14.13 7.14
C SER A 236 5.67 12.89 7.50
N PRO A 237 6.02 12.69 8.79
CA PRO A 237 6.78 11.52 9.21
C PRO A 237 6.02 10.21 8.93
N GLN A 238 6.74 9.08 8.90
CA GLN A 238 6.22 7.72 9.05
C GLN A 238 6.60 7.13 10.41
N MET A 239 7.68 7.61 11.01
CA MET A 239 8.13 7.18 12.33
C MET A 239 7.39 7.90 13.46
N GLY A 240 7.41 7.30 14.64
CA GLY A 240 6.87 7.87 15.87
C GLY A 240 5.35 7.96 15.91
N PHE A 241 4.85 8.68 16.90
CA PHE A 241 3.40 8.78 17.14
C PHE A 241 2.71 9.66 16.10
N GLU A 242 3.36 10.73 15.63
CA GLU A 242 2.79 11.53 14.55
C GLU A 242 2.83 10.78 13.22
N GLY A 243 3.86 9.95 12.98
CA GLY A 243 3.91 9.08 11.80
C GLY A 243 2.71 8.13 11.73
N ALA A 244 2.27 7.59 12.87
CA ALA A 244 1.04 6.79 12.95
C ALA A 244 -0.21 7.58 12.54
N ASN A 245 -0.33 8.85 12.92
CA ASN A 245 -1.43 9.73 12.48
C ASN A 245 -1.39 9.93 10.96
N VAL A 246 -0.21 10.27 10.42
CA VAL A 246 -0.02 10.48 8.97
C VAL A 246 -0.35 9.22 8.18
N MET A 247 0.09 8.04 8.64
CA MET A 247 -0.19 6.77 7.97
C MET A 247 -1.68 6.44 7.98
N PHE A 248 -2.38 6.64 9.10
CA PHE A 248 -3.83 6.43 9.18
C PHE A 248 -4.57 7.24 8.11
N ASP A 249 -4.32 8.55 8.05
CA ASP A 249 -4.94 9.41 7.05
C ASP A 249 -4.57 8.96 5.62
N THR A 250 -3.29 8.67 5.39
CA THR A 250 -2.77 8.37 4.04
C THR A 250 -3.28 7.04 3.49
N TRP A 251 -3.44 6.00 4.31
CA TRP A 251 -3.81 4.67 3.84
C TRP A 251 -5.32 4.49 3.68
N ILE A 252 -6.11 5.26 4.44
CA ILE A 252 -7.57 5.20 4.37
C ILE A 252 -8.10 6.16 3.31
N HIS A 253 -7.43 7.28 3.04
CA HIS A 253 -7.87 8.25 2.05
C HIS A 253 -8.12 7.66 0.64
N PRO A 254 -7.39 6.68 0.12
CA PRO A 254 -7.71 6.09 -1.20
C PRO A 254 -8.97 5.21 -1.21
N LEU A 255 -9.42 4.73 -0.05
CA LEU A 255 -10.57 3.84 0.06
C LEU A 255 -11.87 4.61 -0.14
N MET A 256 -12.88 3.91 -0.64
CA MET A 256 -14.25 4.39 -0.66
C MET A 256 -14.77 4.55 0.77
N MET A 257 -15.45 5.66 1.06
CA MET A 257 -15.94 5.93 2.41
C MET A 257 -17.10 4.98 2.75
N GLY A 258 -17.23 4.62 4.04
CA GLY A 258 -18.15 3.56 4.48
C GLY A 258 -19.61 3.73 4.03
N LEU A 259 -20.17 4.95 4.08
CA LEU A 259 -21.54 5.19 3.60
C LEU A 259 -21.67 5.03 2.09
N GLU A 260 -20.70 5.53 1.34
CA GLU A 260 -20.65 5.45 -0.13
C GLU A 260 -20.55 3.98 -0.59
N GLU A 261 -19.74 3.17 0.10
CA GLU A 261 -19.62 1.73 -0.15
C GLU A 261 -20.96 0.99 0.03
N HIS A 262 -21.74 1.36 1.06
CA HIS A 262 -23.07 0.80 1.29
C HIS A 262 -24.11 1.31 0.28
N LEU A 263 -24.05 2.58 -0.10
CA LEU A 263 -24.99 3.20 -1.04
C LEU A 263 -24.83 2.66 -2.46
N ILE A 264 -23.61 2.51 -2.97
CA ILE A 264 -23.36 1.90 -4.29
C ILE A 264 -23.91 0.47 -4.34
N HIS A 265 -23.82 -0.27 -3.23
CA HIS A 265 -24.42 -1.59 -3.16
C HIS A 265 -25.96 -1.56 -3.20
N MET A 266 -26.59 -0.60 -2.51
CA MET A 266 -28.04 -0.51 -2.37
C MET A 266 -28.73 0.13 -3.59
N PHE A 267 -28.06 1.04 -4.29
CA PHE A 267 -28.61 1.85 -5.39
C PHE A 267 -27.76 1.74 -6.66
N ARG A 268 -27.59 0.53 -7.18
CA ARG A 268 -26.66 0.23 -8.29
C ARG A 268 -26.98 0.89 -9.64
N GLU A 269 -28.22 1.32 -9.83
CA GLU A 269 -28.69 1.99 -11.05
C GLU A 269 -28.78 3.52 -10.89
N ASP A 270 -28.23 4.06 -9.80
CA ASP A 270 -28.18 5.49 -9.59
C ASP A 270 -27.13 6.14 -10.51
N PHE A 271 -27.47 7.30 -11.09
CA PHE A 271 -26.61 8.00 -12.05
C PHE A 271 -25.39 8.63 -11.37
N GLU A 272 -25.44 8.85 -10.04
CA GLU A 272 -24.39 9.46 -9.24
C GLU A 272 -23.57 8.41 -8.47
N PHE A 273 -24.20 7.31 -8.03
CA PHE A 273 -23.58 6.26 -7.21
C PHE A 273 -23.62 4.87 -7.85
N HIS A 274 -22.84 4.68 -8.93
CA HIS A 274 -22.75 3.39 -9.64
C HIS A 274 -21.41 2.67 -9.41
N ASP A 275 -21.36 1.40 -9.81
CA ASP A 275 -20.29 0.42 -9.55
C ASP A 275 -18.91 0.75 -10.18
N GLY A 276 -18.79 1.91 -10.85
CA GLY A 276 -17.56 2.46 -11.42
C GLY A 276 -17.25 3.89 -10.94
N ALA A 277 -17.98 4.40 -9.95
CA ALA A 277 -17.76 5.71 -9.38
C ALA A 277 -16.43 5.75 -8.59
N ALA A 278 -15.66 6.81 -8.82
CA ALA A 278 -14.50 7.10 -7.99
C ALA A 278 -14.97 7.61 -6.61
N PRO A 279 -14.22 7.34 -5.52
CA PRO A 279 -14.58 7.82 -4.19
C PRO A 279 -14.90 9.32 -4.18
N SER A 280 -16.05 9.68 -3.60
CA SER A 280 -16.64 11.02 -3.65
C SER A 280 -15.69 12.15 -3.20
N HIS A 281 -14.79 11.88 -2.25
CA HIS A 281 -13.81 12.85 -1.74
C HIS A 281 -12.55 13.02 -2.61
N LEU A 282 -12.39 12.22 -3.66
CA LEU A 282 -11.29 12.35 -4.63
C LEU A 282 -11.63 13.24 -5.84
N GLY A 283 -12.89 13.70 -5.92
CA GLY A 283 -13.39 14.58 -6.98
C GLY A 283 -13.71 13.83 -8.28
N HIS A 284 -14.79 14.23 -8.96
CA HIS A 284 -15.16 13.64 -10.25
C HIS A 284 -14.32 14.23 -11.39
N ALA A 285 -13.63 13.36 -12.14
CA ALA A 285 -13.37 13.68 -13.53
C ALA A 285 -14.71 13.55 -14.27
N VAL A 286 -15.35 14.67 -14.62
CA VAL A 286 -16.52 14.65 -15.50
C VAL A 286 -16.05 14.16 -16.87
N THR A 287 -16.09 12.85 -17.11
CA THR A 287 -16.25 12.35 -18.47
C THR A 287 -17.62 12.82 -18.89
N ALA A 288 -17.66 13.88 -19.70
CA ALA A 288 -18.87 14.33 -20.35
C ALA A 288 -19.47 13.12 -21.09
N ALA A 289 -20.48 12.51 -20.49
CA ALA A 289 -21.33 11.55 -21.18
C ALA A 289 -21.87 12.29 -22.39
N THR A 290 -21.57 11.78 -23.58
CA THR A 290 -22.13 12.23 -24.84
C THR A 290 -23.65 12.12 -24.75
N ALA A 291 -24.30 13.23 -24.44
CA ALA A 291 -25.74 13.36 -24.57
C ALA A 291 -26.07 13.23 -26.06
N GLU A 292 -26.83 12.19 -26.41
CA GLU A 292 -27.39 12.04 -27.75
C GLU A 292 -28.30 13.25 -28.05
N PRO A 293 -28.10 13.96 -29.17
CA PRO A 293 -28.96 15.07 -29.52
C PRO A 293 -30.27 14.57 -30.14
N MET A 294 -31.38 14.88 -29.46
CA MET A 294 -32.74 14.79 -30.03
C MET A 294 -32.86 15.63 -31.30
N THR A 295 -33.29 15.00 -32.38
CA THR A 295 -33.59 15.58 -33.69
C THR A 295 -34.75 16.58 -33.64
N ALA A 296 -34.51 17.80 -34.14
CA ALA A 296 -35.55 18.68 -34.65
C ALA A 296 -35.03 19.45 -35.88
N ALA A 297 -35.90 19.60 -36.86
CA ALA A 297 -35.59 19.83 -38.27
C ALA A 297 -35.08 21.24 -38.64
N ARG A 298 -34.25 21.26 -39.69
CA ARG A 298 -33.74 22.39 -40.50
C ARG A 298 -34.84 23.04 -41.35
N PRO A 299 -34.70 24.29 -41.91
CA PRO A 299 -33.65 24.66 -42.91
C PRO A 299 -33.19 26.14 -42.81
N ALA A 300 -32.28 26.76 -43.59
CA ALA A 300 -31.37 26.44 -44.71
C ALA A 300 -30.38 27.63 -44.89
N GLN A 301 -29.22 27.35 -45.53
CA GLN A 301 -28.39 28.22 -46.41
C GLN A 301 -27.81 29.54 -45.85
N GLN A 302 -26.62 30.06 -46.19
CA GLN A 302 -25.50 29.88 -47.15
C GLN A 302 -24.37 30.78 -46.54
N THR A 303 -23.04 30.64 -46.72
CA THR A 303 -22.20 30.46 -47.91
C THR A 303 -20.71 30.40 -47.48
N SER A 304 -19.95 29.48 -48.09
CA SER A 304 -18.53 29.53 -48.57
C SER A 304 -17.41 30.20 -47.73
N VAL A 305 -16.17 29.68 -47.64
CA VAL A 305 -15.15 29.50 -48.72
C VAL A 305 -13.99 28.58 -48.23
N GLN A 306 -13.67 27.51 -49.00
CA GLN A 306 -12.34 26.94 -49.43
C GLN A 306 -11.10 26.95 -48.48
N ASP A 307 -10.14 25.99 -48.43
CA ASP A 307 -9.78 24.81 -49.25
C ASP A 307 -8.62 24.00 -48.58
N VAL A 308 -8.40 22.77 -49.09
CA VAL A 308 -7.21 21.86 -49.12
C VAL A 308 -6.47 21.34 -47.88
N GLY A 309 -6.30 20.00 -47.84
CA GLY A 309 -5.13 19.37 -47.17
C GLY A 309 -5.17 17.86 -46.81
N ALA A 310 -5.12 16.97 -47.82
CA ALA A 310 -4.47 15.64 -47.86
C ALA A 310 -4.61 14.58 -46.72
N THR A 311 -5.40 13.54 -47.03
CA THR A 311 -5.09 12.08 -47.07
C THR A 311 -3.85 11.52 -46.33
N LEU A 312 -4.05 10.48 -45.49
CA LEU A 312 -3.65 9.06 -45.73
C LEU A 312 -3.77 8.21 -44.45
N VAL A 313 -4.66 7.21 -44.50
CA VAL A 313 -4.75 6.05 -43.59
C VAL A 313 -4.47 4.81 -44.43
N PRO A 314 -3.79 3.79 -43.90
CA PRO A 314 -4.02 2.43 -44.36
C PRO A 314 -4.57 1.53 -43.25
N GLU A 315 -5.71 0.94 -43.59
CA GLU A 315 -6.40 -0.17 -42.96
C GLU A 315 -5.76 -1.50 -43.40
N LEU A 316 -5.55 -2.45 -42.48
CA LEU A 316 -5.21 -3.85 -42.81
C LEU A 316 -5.89 -4.85 -41.85
N ALA A 317 -7.02 -5.35 -42.34
CA ALA A 317 -7.46 -6.75 -42.47
C ALA A 317 -7.05 -7.85 -41.46
N GLU A 318 -8.09 -8.59 -41.07
CA GLU A 318 -8.11 -9.92 -40.43
C GLU A 318 -7.35 -11.00 -41.21
N VAL A 319 -6.76 -11.95 -40.48
CA VAL A 319 -6.43 -13.28 -40.99
C VAL A 319 -6.62 -14.33 -39.88
N ALA A 320 -7.45 -15.33 -40.16
CA ALA A 320 -7.63 -16.54 -39.37
C ALA A 320 -6.62 -17.63 -39.80
N GLY A 321 -6.16 -18.48 -38.86
CA GLY A 321 -5.34 -19.66 -39.19
C GLY A 321 -4.65 -20.39 -38.02
N ALA A 322 -5.43 -21.27 -37.36
CA ALA A 322 -5.16 -22.49 -36.58
C ALA A 322 -3.72 -23.04 -36.25
N SER A 323 -3.65 -23.55 -35.00
CA SER A 323 -3.03 -24.82 -34.50
C SER A 323 -1.64 -24.83 -33.86
N GLY A 324 -1.60 -25.18 -32.55
CA GLY A 324 -0.38 -25.60 -31.84
C GLY A 324 -0.56 -25.86 -30.32
N SER A 325 -1.07 -27.06 -29.97
CA SER A 325 -0.96 -27.83 -28.71
C SER A 325 -0.36 -27.18 -27.44
N GLY A 326 -1.18 -27.07 -26.39
CA GLY A 326 -0.75 -26.97 -24.98
C GLY A 326 -1.95 -26.89 -24.02
N LEU A 327 -2.20 -27.96 -23.25
CA LEU A 327 -3.13 -28.11 -22.11
C LEU A 327 -4.20 -27.01 -21.93
N ILE A 328 -5.40 -27.26 -22.46
CA ILE A 328 -6.59 -26.44 -22.20
C ILE A 328 -6.98 -26.63 -20.73
N ALA A 329 -6.72 -25.62 -19.89
CA ALA A 329 -7.47 -25.45 -18.66
C ALA A 329 -8.94 -25.34 -19.05
N ALA A 330 -9.79 -26.23 -18.52
CA ALA A 330 -11.22 -26.19 -18.81
C ALA A 330 -11.76 -24.80 -18.42
N GLU A 331 -12.03 -23.94 -19.41
CA GLU A 331 -12.68 -22.66 -19.20
C GLU A 331 -14.03 -22.94 -18.54
N SER A 332 -14.13 -22.59 -17.27
CA SER A 332 -15.35 -22.80 -16.50
C SER A 332 -16.44 -21.91 -17.07
N THR A 333 -17.44 -22.51 -17.71
CA THR A 333 -18.48 -21.76 -18.42
C THR A 333 -19.51 -21.29 -17.39
N TRP A 334 -19.70 -19.97 -17.25
CA TRP A 334 -20.68 -19.41 -16.33
C TRP A 334 -22.08 -19.37 -16.95
N ALA A 335 -23.09 -19.80 -16.20
CA ALA A 335 -24.48 -19.59 -16.57
C ALA A 335 -24.84 -18.08 -16.50
N ALA A 336 -25.72 -17.60 -17.38
CA ALA A 336 -26.11 -16.19 -17.44
C ALA A 336 -26.70 -15.69 -16.10
N GLU A 337 -27.51 -16.51 -15.45
CA GLU A 337 -28.10 -16.24 -14.14
C GLU A 337 -27.02 -16.15 -13.04
N ALA A 338 -25.97 -16.98 -13.12
CA ALA A 338 -24.85 -16.96 -12.19
C ALA A 338 -23.98 -15.70 -12.36
N LEU A 339 -23.81 -15.20 -13.59
CA LEU A 339 -23.14 -13.93 -13.86
C LEU A 339 -23.95 -12.74 -13.32
N GLN A 340 -25.27 -12.77 -13.48
CA GLN A 340 -26.15 -11.76 -12.89
C GLN A 340 -26.04 -11.76 -11.36
N GLU A 341 -26.01 -12.94 -10.74
CA GLU A 341 -25.84 -13.08 -9.30
C GLU A 341 -24.45 -12.63 -8.83
N LEU A 342 -23.39 -12.95 -9.58
CA LEU A 342 -22.02 -12.49 -9.31
C LEU A 342 -21.92 -10.96 -9.38
N ASN A 343 -22.61 -10.32 -10.33
CA ASN A 343 -22.70 -8.86 -10.41
C ASN A 343 -23.42 -8.25 -9.20
N LYS A 344 -24.15 -9.06 -8.40
CA LYS A 344 -24.68 -8.60 -7.13
C LYS A 344 -23.68 -8.54 -5.99
N ILE A 345 -22.47 -9.05 -6.16
CA ILE A 345 -21.42 -8.96 -5.16
C ILE A 345 -20.72 -7.59 -5.32
N PRO A 346 -20.44 -6.84 -4.23
CA PRO A 346 -19.76 -5.54 -4.31
C PRO A 346 -18.44 -5.63 -5.10
N PHE A 347 -18.13 -4.64 -5.95
CA PHE A 347 -17.03 -4.72 -6.91
C PHE A 347 -15.68 -5.11 -6.28
N PHE A 348 -15.37 -4.56 -5.10
CA PHE A 348 -14.11 -4.76 -4.37
C PHE A 348 -13.92 -6.18 -3.83
N VAL A 349 -15.00 -6.94 -3.61
CA VAL A 349 -14.95 -8.38 -3.25
C VAL A 349 -15.36 -9.32 -4.40
N ARG A 350 -15.95 -8.79 -5.48
CA ARG A 350 -16.47 -9.57 -6.62
C ARG A 350 -15.41 -10.43 -7.27
N GLY A 351 -14.21 -9.89 -7.48
CA GLY A 351 -13.11 -10.64 -8.07
C GLY A 351 -12.75 -11.89 -7.27
N LYS A 352 -12.64 -11.77 -5.94
CA LYS A 352 -12.41 -12.90 -5.03
C LYS A 352 -13.55 -13.91 -5.10
N ALA A 353 -14.80 -13.44 -5.07
CA ALA A 353 -15.96 -14.32 -5.12
C ALA A 353 -16.00 -15.13 -6.43
N ARG A 354 -15.68 -14.50 -7.56
CA ARG A 354 -15.55 -15.15 -8.86
C ARG A 354 -14.52 -16.27 -8.82
N ARG A 355 -13.28 -15.99 -8.39
CA ARG A 355 -12.20 -16.99 -8.35
C ARG A 355 -12.41 -18.10 -7.34
N ASN A 356 -12.96 -17.77 -6.17
CA ASN A 356 -13.34 -18.78 -5.19
C ASN A 356 -14.39 -19.74 -5.78
N THR A 357 -15.35 -19.21 -6.54
CA THR A 357 -16.37 -20.01 -7.22
C THR A 357 -15.77 -20.84 -8.35
N GLU A 358 -14.89 -20.28 -9.17
CA GLU A 358 -14.18 -20.99 -10.24
C GLU A 358 -13.30 -22.12 -9.68
N ARG A 359 -12.53 -21.85 -8.63
CA ARG A 359 -11.71 -22.87 -7.93
C ARG A 359 -12.58 -23.97 -7.35
N PHE A 360 -13.67 -23.62 -6.68
CA PHE A 360 -14.62 -24.58 -6.11
C PHE A 360 -15.26 -25.46 -7.18
N ALA A 361 -15.64 -24.86 -8.32
CA ALA A 361 -16.22 -25.58 -9.45
C ALA A 361 -15.22 -26.57 -10.05
N VAL A 362 -13.95 -26.18 -10.22
CA VAL A 362 -12.88 -27.07 -10.69
C VAL A 362 -12.64 -28.22 -9.72
N GLU A 363 -12.52 -27.93 -8.42
CA GLU A 363 -12.31 -28.95 -7.37
C GLU A 363 -13.48 -29.96 -7.27
N ARG A 364 -14.70 -29.51 -7.57
CA ARG A 364 -15.93 -30.33 -7.54
C ARG A 364 -16.30 -30.94 -8.89
N GLY A 365 -15.58 -30.60 -9.96
CA GLY A 365 -15.88 -31.05 -11.33
C GLY A 365 -17.20 -30.51 -11.89
N VAL A 366 -17.63 -29.31 -11.48
CA VAL A 366 -18.90 -28.71 -11.87
C VAL A 366 -18.71 -27.78 -13.08
N ASN A 367 -19.42 -28.06 -14.18
CA ASN A 367 -19.49 -27.20 -15.37
C ASN A 367 -20.88 -27.39 -16.02
N PRO A 368 -21.70 -26.35 -16.25
CA PRO A 368 -21.44 -24.91 -16.03
C PRO A 368 -21.51 -24.45 -14.57
N ILE A 369 -20.89 -23.32 -14.25
CA ILE A 369 -21.02 -22.65 -12.96
C ILE A 369 -22.44 -22.05 -12.85
N THR A 370 -23.24 -22.57 -11.93
CA THR A 370 -24.60 -22.13 -11.65
C THR A 370 -24.68 -21.22 -10.42
N VAL A 371 -25.85 -20.62 -10.18
CA VAL A 371 -26.13 -19.82 -8.98
C VAL A 371 -25.91 -20.65 -7.70
N GLU A 372 -26.32 -21.92 -7.69
CA GLU A 372 -26.08 -22.85 -6.58
C GLU A 372 -24.59 -23.03 -6.30
N THR A 373 -23.78 -23.19 -7.35
CA THR A 373 -22.31 -23.34 -7.25
C THR A 373 -21.68 -22.11 -6.58
N LEU A 374 -22.17 -20.91 -6.90
CA LEU A 374 -21.71 -19.66 -6.30
C LEU A 374 -22.07 -19.57 -4.79
N TYR A 375 -23.27 -19.99 -4.41
CA TYR A 375 -23.67 -20.04 -2.99
C TYR A 375 -22.90 -21.10 -2.19
N ASP A 376 -22.67 -22.28 -2.78
CA ASP A 376 -21.87 -23.35 -2.16
C ASP A 376 -20.41 -22.94 -1.97
N ALA A 377 -19.82 -22.28 -2.97
CA ALA A 377 -18.47 -21.73 -2.87
C ALA A 377 -18.38 -20.67 -1.76
N LYS A 378 -19.37 -19.77 -1.66
CA LYS A 378 -19.45 -18.81 -0.56
C LYS A 378 -19.47 -19.55 0.78
N ALA A 379 -20.35 -20.54 0.98
CA ALA A 379 -20.43 -21.28 2.23
C ALA A 379 -19.13 -22.04 2.57
N HIS A 380 -18.40 -22.53 1.56
CA HIS A 380 -17.13 -23.21 1.73
C HIS A 380 -16.00 -22.27 2.20
N PHE A 381 -15.87 -21.09 1.60
CA PHE A 381 -14.81 -20.12 1.89
C PHE A 381 -15.16 -19.07 2.96
N SER A 382 -16.38 -19.10 3.52
CA SER A 382 -16.81 -18.24 4.63
C SER A 382 -16.57 -18.88 6.01
N ARG A 383 -16.00 -20.09 6.06
CA ARG A 383 -15.68 -20.82 7.30
C ARG A 383 -14.31 -20.51 7.85
#